data_AF-A0A3P7P2V3-F1
#
_entry.id   AF-A0A3P7P2V3-F1
#
_cell.length_a   1.000
_cell.length_b   1.000
_cell.length_c   1.000
_cell.angle_alpha   90.00
_cell.angle_beta   90.00
_cell.angle_gamma   90.00
#
_symmetry.space_group_name_H-M   'P 1'
#
loop_
_entity.id
_entity.type
_entity.pdbx_description
1 polymer ?
#
loop_
_entity_poly.entity_id
_entity_poly.type
_entity_poly.pdbx_seq_one_letter_code
_entity_poly.pdbx_strand_id
1 'polypeptide(L)'
;MDGAARQFSEAFDKGLSPMQFVNEQRRIGKHIMGKLEKANLILNVDGAIGIIFVDILRYSGMFTQAEAQETIEIGALNGLFVLGRSIGFVGHYLDQRRLKQGLYRHPWDDITYVLPEGEFSTNRLNG
;
A
#
# COMPACT_ATOMS: atom_id res chain seq x y z
N MET A 1 0.57 1.69 4.37
CA MET A 1 1.11 2.72 5.28
C MET A 1 1.14 2.22 6.72
N ASP A 2 0.00 1.82 7.30
CA ASP A 2 -0.07 1.34 8.70
C ASP A 2 0.91 0.23 9.05
N GLY A 3 1.05 -0.78 8.19
CA GLY A 3 1.98 -1.87 8.50
C GLY A 3 3.45 -1.45 8.45
N ALA A 4 3.81 -0.36 7.75
CA ALA A 4 5.16 0.21 7.85
C ALA A 4 5.32 0.94 9.18
N ALA A 5 4.37 1.83 9.52
CA ALA A 5 4.39 2.57 10.78
C ALA A 5 4.50 1.63 11.99
N ARG A 6 3.64 0.60 12.07
CA ARG A 6 3.69 -0.41 13.15
C ARG A 6 5.02 -1.17 13.17
N GLN A 7 5.49 -1.65 12.02
CA GLN A 7 6.73 -2.42 11.94
C GLN A 7 7.95 -1.60 12.40
N PHE A 8 8.03 -0.31 12.04
CA PHE A 8 9.11 0.57 12.47
C PHE A 8 8.97 0.99 13.93
N SER A 9 7.75 1.29 14.41
CA SER A 9 7.51 1.59 15.82
C SER A 9 7.87 0.42 16.72
N GLU A 10 7.46 -0.81 16.38
CA GLU A 10 7.84 -2.01 17.14
C GLU A 10 9.36 -2.24 17.17
N ALA A 11 10.05 -2.00 16.06
CA ALA A 11 11.50 -2.16 16.00
C ALA A 11 12.22 -1.11 16.88
N PHE A 12 11.71 0.12 16.88
CA PHE A 12 12.20 1.20 17.73
C PHE A 12 11.93 0.93 19.22
N ASP A 13 10.71 0.50 19.56
CA ASP A 13 10.31 0.18 20.93
C ASP A 13 11.11 -1.02 21.49
N LYS A 14 11.57 -1.94 20.63
CA LYS A 14 12.50 -3.04 20.96
C LYS A 14 13.97 -2.60 21.06
N GLY A 15 14.29 -1.35 20.74
CA GLY A 15 15.66 -0.82 20.74
C GLY A 15 16.58 -1.40 19.67
N LEU A 16 16.02 -1.92 18.57
CA LEU A 16 16.83 -2.50 17.49
C LEU A 16 17.54 -1.39 16.71
N SER A 17 18.84 -1.57 16.43
CA SER A 17 19.52 -0.73 15.44
C SER A 17 18.95 -0.98 14.03
N PRO A 18 19.06 0.01 13.11
CA PRO A 18 18.57 -0.17 11.73
C PRO A 18 19.12 -1.42 11.05
N MET A 19 20.39 -1.77 11.30
CA MET A 19 21.01 -2.94 10.70
C MET A 19 20.49 -4.25 11.32
N GLN A 20 20.25 -4.27 12.64
CA GLN A 20 19.64 -5.42 13.31
C GLN A 20 18.21 -5.66 12.81
N PHE A 21 17.42 -4.59 12.67
CA PHE A 21 16.08 -4.66 12.10
C PHE A 21 16.10 -5.26 10.68
N VAL A 22 16.94 -4.73 9.79
CA VAL A 22 17.05 -5.23 8.40
C VAL A 22 17.50 -6.69 8.38
N ASN A 23 18.46 -7.07 9.21
CA ASN A 23 18.95 -8.44 9.30
C ASN A 23 17.87 -9.39 9.83
N GLU A 24 17.07 -8.95 10.81
CA GLU A 24 15.97 -9.73 11.34
C GLU A 24 14.87 -9.96 10.29
N GLN A 25 14.47 -8.92 9.54
CA GLN A 25 13.49 -9.05 8.47
C GLN A 25 13.97 -10.01 7.36
N ARG A 26 15.25 -9.93 6.98
CA ARG A 26 15.88 -10.90 6.05
C ARG A 26 15.86 -12.32 6.60
N ARG A 27 16.17 -12.50 7.89
CA ARG A 27 16.21 -13.81 8.56
C ARG A 27 14.84 -14.49 8.58
N ILE A 28 13.78 -13.72 8.85
CA ILE A 28 12.41 -14.25 8.93
C ILE A 28 11.71 -14.30 7.56
N GLY A 29 12.40 -13.95 6.48
CA GLY A 29 11.84 -13.93 5.13
C GLY A 29 10.70 -12.94 4.92
N LYS A 30 10.55 -11.93 5.80
CA LYS A 30 9.51 -10.89 5.65
C LYS A 30 10.07 -9.68 4.93
N HIS A 31 9.27 -9.13 4.02
CA HIS A 31 9.63 -7.89 3.36
C HIS A 31 9.47 -6.70 4.32
N ILE A 32 10.36 -5.71 4.22
CA ILE A 32 10.24 -4.46 4.98
C ILE A 32 9.10 -3.65 4.36
N MET A 33 8.05 -3.39 5.15
CA MET A 33 6.93 -2.56 4.73
C MET A 33 7.40 -1.12 4.51
N GLY A 34 7.03 -0.53 3.38
CA GLY A 34 7.47 0.82 3.02
C GLY A 34 8.85 0.89 2.37
N LYS A 35 9.47 -0.24 2.02
CA LYS A 35 10.70 -0.26 1.21
C LYS A 35 10.40 -0.07 -0.27
N LEU A 36 11.19 0.75 -0.96
CA LEU A 36 11.14 0.90 -2.42
C LEU A 36 12.00 -0.20 -3.08
N GLU A 37 11.37 -1.25 -3.59
CA GLU A 37 12.07 -2.36 -4.25
C GLU A 37 12.85 -1.94 -5.50
N LYS A 38 12.37 -0.94 -6.24
CA LYS A 38 12.99 -0.52 -7.52
C LYS A 38 14.20 0.43 -7.37
N ALA A 39 14.50 0.96 -6.18
CA ALA A 39 15.47 2.06 -6.03
C ALA A 39 16.59 1.84 -5.01
N ASN A 40 16.75 0.63 -4.44
CA ASN A 40 17.66 0.36 -3.31
C ASN A 40 17.45 1.25 -2.05
N LEU A 41 16.38 2.04 -2.01
CA LEU A 41 16.04 2.95 -0.91
C LEU A 41 15.16 2.22 0.12
N ILE A 42 15.54 2.33 1.39
CA ILE A 42 14.91 1.61 2.50
C ILE A 42 13.52 2.19 2.83
N LEU A 43 13.28 3.48 2.56
CA LEU A 43 12.07 4.18 2.96
C LEU A 43 11.39 4.86 1.77
N ASN A 44 10.11 4.55 1.56
CA ASN A 44 9.23 5.22 0.61
C ASN A 44 8.46 6.36 1.28
N VAL A 45 7.78 7.20 0.48
CA VAL A 45 6.97 8.31 0.99
C VAL A 45 5.92 7.84 1.98
N ASP A 46 5.33 6.67 1.73
CA ASP A 46 4.30 6.07 2.57
C ASP A 46 4.81 5.68 3.97
N GLY A 47 6.01 5.12 4.03
CA GLY A 47 6.71 4.77 5.26
C GLY A 47 7.17 6.02 6.00
N ALA A 48 7.67 7.03 5.28
CA ALA A 48 8.08 8.30 5.87
C ALA A 48 6.89 9.02 6.53
N ILE A 49 5.74 9.13 5.84
CA ILE A 49 4.52 9.72 6.39
C ILE A 49 4.05 8.92 7.62
N GLY A 50 4.08 7.60 7.54
CA GLY A 50 3.72 6.73 8.67
C GLY A 50 4.56 6.99 9.92
N ILE A 51 5.89 7.01 9.78
CA ILE A 51 6.81 7.24 10.90
C ILE A 51 6.63 8.65 11.48
N ILE A 52 6.61 9.68 10.61
CA ILE A 52 6.45 11.07 11.05
C ILE A 52 5.12 11.26 11.79
N PHE A 53 4.04 10.63 11.33
CA PHE A 53 2.74 10.72 11.99
C PHE A 53 2.78 10.11 13.39
N VAL A 54 3.43 8.95 13.56
CA VAL A 54 3.62 8.33 14.88
C VAL A 54 4.48 9.21 15.78
N ASP A 55 5.55 9.80 15.26
CA ASP A 55 6.42 10.71 16.01
C ASP A 55 5.64 11.95 16.49
N ILE A 56 4.79 12.53 15.65
CA ILE A 56 3.92 13.63 16.03
C ILE A 56 2.98 13.22 17.15
N LEU A 57 2.32 12.06 17.06
CA LEU A 57 1.42 11.61 18.11
C LEU A 57 2.14 11.36 19.44
N ARG A 58 3.32 10.73 19.41
CA ARG A 58 4.07 10.36 20.62
C ARG A 58 4.84 11.52 21.27
N TYR A 59 5.28 12.50 20.47
CA TYR A 59 6.19 13.56 20.94
C TYR A 59 5.65 14.99 20.81
N SER A 60 4.45 15.21 20.27
CA SER A 60 3.83 16.55 20.24
C SER A 60 3.47 17.10 21.62
N GLY A 61 3.41 16.25 22.65
CA GLY A 61 2.93 16.62 23.99
C GLY A 61 1.41 16.83 24.07
N MET A 62 0.68 16.61 22.98
CA MET A 62 -0.78 16.74 22.93
C MET A 62 -1.53 15.46 23.26
N PHE A 63 -0.87 14.30 23.18
CA PHE A 63 -1.44 12.98 23.44
C PHE A 63 -0.63 12.24 24.48
N THR A 64 -1.29 11.45 25.31
CA THR A 64 -0.65 10.42 26.12
C THR A 64 -0.19 9.27 25.23
N GLN A 65 0.74 8.45 25.73
CA GLN A 65 1.21 7.26 25.00
C GLN A 65 0.07 6.29 24.70
N ALA A 66 -0.92 6.17 25.60
CA ALA A 66 -2.09 5.32 25.38
C ALA A 66 -2.99 5.85 24.25
N GLU A 67 -3.28 7.16 24.23
CA GLU A 67 -4.09 7.79 23.17
C GLU A 67 -3.40 7.73 21.81
N ALA A 68 -2.07 7.94 21.78
CA ALA A 68 -1.28 7.81 20.56
C ALA A 68 -1.36 6.37 20.00
N GLN A 69 -1.24 5.37 20.87
CA GLN A 69 -1.33 3.95 20.49
C GLN A 69 -2.74 3.60 19.99
N GLU A 70 -3.79 4.02 20.69
CA GLU A 70 -5.18 3.81 20.28
C GLU A 70 -5.44 4.43 18.90
N THR A 71 -4.95 5.66 18.66
CA THR A 71 -5.08 6.36 17.37
C THR A 71 -4.46 5.58 16.21
N ILE A 72 -3.34 4.88 16.46
CA ILE A 72 -2.69 4.01 15.47
C ILE A 72 -3.45 2.69 15.28
N GLU A 73 -4.05 2.16 16.34
CA GLU A 73 -4.80 0.90 16.32
C GLU A 73 -6.13 1.02 15.58
N ILE A 74 -6.86 2.11 15.77
CA ILE A 74 -8.11 2.40 15.04
C ILE A 74 -7.87 2.65 13.54
N GLY A 75 -6.61 2.80 13.12
CA GLY A 75 -6.24 2.97 11.72
C GLY A 75 -6.41 4.40 11.19
N ALA A 76 -6.17 5.42 12.03
CA ALA A 76 -6.27 6.82 11.63
C ALA A 76 -5.39 7.16 10.40
N LEU A 77 -4.21 6.54 10.29
CA LEU A 77 -3.31 6.66 9.15
C LEU A 77 -3.91 6.13 7.85
N ASN A 78 -4.67 5.02 7.88
CA ASN A 78 -5.42 4.55 6.72
C ASN A 78 -6.50 5.57 6.32
N GLY A 79 -7.20 6.15 7.29
CA GLY A 79 -8.20 7.20 7.05
C GLY A 79 -7.61 8.42 6.35
N LEU A 80 -6.45 8.90 6.83
CA LEU A 80 -5.70 10.00 6.22
C LEU A 80 -5.31 9.69 4.76
N PHE A 81 -4.86 8.47 4.49
CA PHE A 81 -4.49 8.06 3.14
C PHE A 81 -5.69 8.00 2.18
N VAL A 82 -6.80 7.41 2.63
CA VAL A 82 -8.04 7.32 1.85
C VAL A 82 -8.54 8.72 1.50
N LEU A 83 -8.47 9.67 2.43
CA LEU A 83 -8.84 11.06 2.19
C LEU A 83 -7.95 11.70 1.11
N GLY A 84 -6.63 11.57 1.22
CA GLY A 84 -5.69 12.11 0.23
C GLY A 84 -5.90 11.50 -1.16
N ARG A 85 -6.08 10.18 -1.25
CA ARG A 85 -6.34 9.49 -2.53
C ARG A 85 -7.70 9.86 -3.12
N SER A 86 -8.71 10.10 -2.30
CA SER A 86 -10.04 10.52 -2.76
C SER A 86 -9.98 11.84 -3.53
N ILE A 87 -9.16 12.80 -3.07
CA ILE A 87 -8.93 14.06 -3.81
C ILE A 87 -8.34 13.78 -5.19
N GLY A 88 -7.34 12.89 -5.27
CA GLY A 88 -6.75 12.47 -6.55
C GLY A 88 -7.74 11.76 -7.48
N PHE A 89 -8.56 10.86 -6.95
CA PHE A 89 -9.61 10.18 -7.73
C PHE A 89 -10.65 11.15 -8.27
N VAL A 90 -11.11 12.10 -7.46
CA VAL A 90 -12.01 13.17 -7.91
C VAL A 90 -11.34 14.00 -9.01
N GLY A 91 -10.06 14.36 -8.83
CA GLY A 91 -9.27 15.06 -9.84
C GLY A 91 -9.20 14.30 -11.17
N HIS A 92 -8.88 13.01 -11.16
CA HIS A 92 -8.86 12.17 -12.35
C HIS A 92 -10.24 12.06 -13.02
N TYR A 93 -11.31 11.89 -12.24
CA TYR A 93 -12.67 11.87 -12.78
C TYR A 93 -13.02 13.18 -13.51
N LEU A 94 -12.73 14.32 -12.88
CA LEU A 94 -12.96 15.64 -13.48
C LEU A 94 -12.10 15.82 -14.74
N ASP A 95 -10.85 15.34 -14.72
CA ASP A 95 -9.95 15.43 -15.87
C ASP A 95 -10.42 14.58 -17.06
N GLN A 96 -10.90 13.35 -16.82
CA GLN A 96 -11.49 12.50 -17.86
C GLN A 96 -12.71 13.18 -18.52
N ARG A 97 -13.56 13.83 -17.72
CA ARG A 97 -14.71 14.59 -18.24
C ARG A 97 -14.26 15.81 -19.05
N ARG A 98 -13.26 16.55 -18.58
CA ARG A 98 -12.68 17.70 -19.28
C ARG A 98 -12.08 17.30 -20.63
N LEU A 99 -11.40 16.16 -20.68
CA LEU A 99 -10.78 15.61 -21.89
C LEU A 99 -11.77 14.87 -22.81
N LYS A 100 -13.03 14.68 -22.39
CA LYS A 100 -14.07 13.94 -23.12
C LYS A 100 -13.60 12.54 -23.55
N GLN A 101 -12.88 11.85 -22.66
CA GLN A 101 -12.40 10.49 -22.96
C GLN A 101 -13.58 9.55 -23.21
N GLY A 102 -13.47 8.74 -24.27
CA GLY A 102 -14.47 7.74 -24.64
C GLY A 102 -14.44 6.52 -23.73
N LEU A 103 -15.32 5.54 -24.02
CA LEU A 103 -15.40 4.31 -23.25
C LEU A 103 -14.10 3.49 -23.40
N TYR A 104 -13.51 3.10 -22.27
CA TYR A 104 -12.33 2.24 -22.25
C TYR A 104 -12.68 0.78 -22.59
N ARG A 105 -11.85 0.15 -23.43
CA ARG A 105 -11.82 -1.30 -23.64
C ARG A 105 -10.36 -1.77 -23.52
N HIS A 106 -10.16 -2.86 -22.80
CA HIS A 106 -8.81 -3.40 -22.58
C HIS A 106 -8.33 -4.18 -23.82
N PRO A 107 -7.06 -4.05 -24.23
CA PRO A 107 -6.49 -4.80 -25.35
C PRO A 107 -6.50 -6.31 -25.07
N TRP A 108 -6.88 -7.12 -26.06
CA TRP A 108 -6.96 -8.59 -25.89
C TRP A 108 -5.59 -9.26 -25.80
N ASP A 109 -4.58 -8.66 -26.42
CA ASP A 109 -3.18 -9.08 -26.39
C ASP A 109 -2.53 -8.96 -25.01
N ASP A 110 -3.12 -8.17 -24.09
CA ASP A 110 -2.72 -8.06 -22.69
C ASP A 110 -3.54 -9.01 -21.76
N ILE A 111 -4.42 -9.86 -22.34
CA ILE A 111 -5.23 -10.85 -21.59
C ILE A 111 -4.78 -12.25 -21.95
N THR A 112 -4.27 -12.99 -20.96
CA THR A 112 -4.01 -14.43 -21.11
C THR A 112 -5.27 -15.23 -20.80
N TYR A 113 -5.88 -15.79 -21.84
CA TYR A 113 -7.04 -16.68 -21.69
C TYR A 113 -6.58 -18.11 -21.39
N VAL A 114 -6.88 -18.58 -20.17
CA VAL A 114 -6.69 -19.99 -19.77
C VAL A 114 -8.07 -20.63 -19.70
N LEU A 115 -8.45 -21.36 -20.75
CA LEU A 115 -9.73 -22.05 -20.83
C LEU A 115 -9.59 -23.49 -20.30
N PRO A 116 -10.56 -24.01 -19.53
CA PRO A 116 -10.56 -25.41 -19.13
C PRO A 116 -10.70 -26.32 -20.36
N GLU A 117 -10.01 -27.45 -20.35
CA GLU A 117 -10.08 -28.43 -21.44
C GLU A 117 -11.51 -28.98 -21.57
N GLY A 118 -12.14 -28.76 -22.73
CA GLY A 118 -13.46 -29.34 -23.06
C GLY A 118 -14.52 -28.35 -23.56
N GLU A 119 -14.35 -27.04 -23.39
CA GLU A 119 -15.38 -26.05 -23.79
C GLU A 119 -15.40 -25.64 -25.27
N PHE A 120 -14.51 -26.20 -26.08
CA PHE A 120 -14.60 -26.14 -27.55
C PHE A 120 -14.48 -27.53 -28.16
N SER A 121 -15.33 -28.47 -27.70
CA SER A 121 -15.69 -29.60 -28.56
C SER A 121 -16.40 -29.05 -29.78
N THR A 122 -15.73 -29.15 -30.91
CA THR A 122 -16.20 -28.82 -32.24
C THR A 122 -17.56 -29.47 -32.52
N ASN A 123 -18.66 -28.75 -32.29
CA ASN A 123 -19.87 -28.91 -33.08
C ASN A 123 -19.66 -28.18 -34.42
N ARG A 124 -18.69 -28.68 -35.19
CA ARG A 124 -18.59 -28.41 -36.62
C ARG A 124 -19.19 -29.61 -37.34
N LEU A 125 -20.29 -29.34 -38.04
CA LEU A 125 -20.67 -29.92 -39.32
C LEU A 125 -21.00 -31.42 -39.30
N ASN A 126 -22.26 -31.76 -39.06
CA ASN A 126 -23.01 -32.81 -39.77
C ASN A 126 -24.50 -32.68 -39.41
N GLY A 127 -25.30 -32.25 -40.39
CA GLY A 127 -26.74 -32.02 -40.29
C GLY A 127 -27.21 -31.07 -41.36
#